data_AF-A0A1B6C221-F1
#
_entry.id   AF-A0A1B6C221-F1
#
_cell.length_a   1.000
_cell.length_b   1.000
_cell.length_c   1.000
_cell.angle_alpha   90.00
_cell.angle_beta   90.00
_cell.angle_gamma   90.00
#
_symmetry.space_group_name_H-M   'P 1'
#
loop_
_entity.id
_entity.type
_entity.pdbx_description
1 polymer ?
#
loop_
_entity_poly.entity_id
_entity_poly.type
_entity_poly.pdbx_seq_one_letter_code
_entity_poly.pdbx_strand_id
1 'polypeptide(L)'
;MVEESLQLYRIIQNNFPHLSHLSAANDEADMLTGWWREEDWRGDVRYASSVIEAIVLFYQAKKQGKIRLKHISNDNAFLNIPPSYFNQRTLLTRFIINNSNGESHDQFIRKPVMIAMAMAAYLDGFEVQYILKPNYSNLSVLATCNDIKEMESCAVLLTYNSDLKINLTKTYVEVNINLTKHTEISLFIYVLDNNMIHPESVWTQAGKPSMPSANLLRKMRQVEGPHRIYGKKLKNVKRNLKIQLQISMPSIALIHICKRTDKRPKKVKLVHALNITYNEVLLIWKDSKIGTRCVKTYELQFCAGYCKSNSFKRINNEDIILLGYQYVPDIEENMIQETTVGLYRVRVVDYWGRKGIFSNIISYGLSFI
;
A
#
# COMPACT_ATOMS: atom_id res chain seq x y z
N MET A 1 22.84 2.61 -7.28
CA MET A 1 21.65 2.73 -8.15
C MET A 1 21.33 4.17 -8.61
N VAL A 2 20.84 5.09 -7.75
CA VAL A 2 20.44 6.45 -8.20
C VAL A 2 21.65 7.24 -8.73
N GLU A 3 22.75 7.30 -7.97
CA GLU A 3 23.95 8.06 -8.39
C GLU A 3 24.55 7.50 -9.68
N GLU A 4 24.61 6.18 -9.83
CA GLU A 4 25.06 5.52 -11.06
C GLU A 4 24.18 5.89 -12.27
N SER A 5 22.86 5.98 -12.07
CA SER A 5 21.93 6.41 -13.13
C SER A 5 22.19 7.87 -13.54
N LEU A 6 22.47 8.76 -12.57
CA LEU A 6 22.79 10.16 -12.84
C LEU A 6 24.16 10.30 -13.51
N GLN A 7 25.15 9.50 -13.12
CA GLN A 7 26.47 9.47 -13.74
C GLN A 7 26.38 9.03 -15.20
N LEU A 8 25.67 7.92 -15.49
CA LEU A 8 25.44 7.46 -16.85
C LEU A 8 24.72 8.52 -17.69
N TYR A 9 23.68 9.16 -17.13
CA TYR A 9 22.96 10.23 -17.82
C TYR A 9 23.88 11.41 -18.18
N ARG A 10 24.77 11.84 -17.27
CA ARG A 10 25.78 12.88 -17.55
C ARG A 10 26.75 12.46 -18.66
N ILE A 11 27.23 11.22 -18.64
CA ILE A 11 28.11 10.68 -19.70
C ILE A 11 27.42 10.74 -21.06
N ILE A 12 26.16 10.31 -21.13
CA ILE A 12 25.37 10.35 -22.38
C ILE A 12 25.21 11.79 -22.87
N GLN A 13 24.85 12.73 -21.98
CA GLN A 13 24.69 14.14 -22.37
C GLN A 13 26.00 14.77 -22.88
N ASN A 14 27.13 14.44 -22.26
CA ASN A 14 28.44 14.98 -22.66
C ASN A 14 28.93 14.39 -23.98
N ASN A 15 28.79 13.08 -24.18
CA ASN A 15 29.30 12.39 -25.36
C ASN A 15 28.34 12.46 -26.56
N PHE A 16 27.04 12.63 -26.31
CA PHE A 16 26.00 12.68 -27.33
C PHE A 16 25.06 13.89 -27.13
N PRO A 17 25.53 15.14 -27.37
CA PRO A 17 24.74 16.34 -27.13
C PRO A 17 23.41 16.38 -27.89
N HIS A 18 23.35 15.78 -29.08
CA HIS A 18 22.12 15.66 -29.86
C HIS A 18 21.03 14.83 -29.17
N LEU A 19 21.37 13.97 -28.21
CA LEU A 19 20.42 13.16 -27.43
C LEU A 19 19.94 13.88 -26.15
N SER A 20 20.48 15.05 -25.81
CA SER A 20 20.19 15.76 -24.55
C SER A 20 18.72 16.13 -24.33
N HIS A 21 17.93 16.21 -25.41
CA HIS A 21 16.50 16.50 -25.37
C HIS A 21 15.63 15.28 -25.03
N LEU A 22 16.17 14.07 -25.16
CA LEU A 22 15.46 12.83 -24.88
C LEU A 22 15.26 12.64 -23.37
N SER A 23 14.12 12.08 -23.01
CA SER A 23 13.86 11.71 -21.62
C SER A 23 14.41 10.32 -21.32
N ALA A 24 15.11 10.19 -20.19
CA ALA A 24 15.62 8.91 -19.72
C ALA A 24 14.54 8.11 -18.99
N ALA A 25 14.66 6.79 -19.03
CA ALA A 25 13.91 5.86 -18.21
C ALA A 25 14.88 4.87 -17.59
N ASN A 26 14.61 4.45 -16.36
CA ASN A 26 15.25 3.30 -15.74
C ASN A 26 14.16 2.27 -15.42
N ASP A 27 13.96 1.33 -16.33
CA ASP A 27 12.92 0.31 -16.27
C ASP A 27 13.27 -0.88 -15.35
N GLU A 28 14.49 -0.93 -14.83
CA GLU A 28 14.98 -1.92 -13.86
C GLU A 28 15.74 -1.21 -12.71
N ALA A 29 15.09 -0.23 -12.08
CA ALA A 29 15.64 0.60 -11.01
C ALA A 29 15.67 -0.12 -9.65
N ASP A 30 16.25 -1.32 -9.62
CA ASP A 30 16.28 -2.18 -8.44
C ASP A 30 17.53 -1.98 -7.57
N MET A 31 17.41 -2.27 -6.27
CA MET A 31 18.53 -2.12 -5.32
C MET A 31 19.68 -3.10 -5.59
N LEU A 32 19.34 -4.32 -6.04
CA LEU A 32 20.29 -5.40 -6.31
C LEU A 32 19.79 -6.25 -7.47
N THR A 33 20.68 -6.56 -8.41
CA THR A 33 20.43 -7.45 -9.54
C THR A 33 20.17 -8.89 -9.10
N GLY A 34 19.42 -9.66 -9.89
CA GLY A 34 19.11 -11.05 -9.59
C GLY A 34 17.93 -11.17 -8.63
N TRP A 35 16.71 -11.10 -9.17
CA TRP A 35 15.46 -11.14 -8.41
C TRP A 35 15.28 -12.44 -7.60
N TRP A 36 15.85 -13.55 -8.10
CA TRP A 36 15.76 -14.88 -7.52
C TRP A 36 16.65 -15.09 -6.29
N ARG A 37 17.65 -14.22 -6.09
CA ARG A 37 18.58 -14.33 -4.96
C ARG A 37 17.83 -14.22 -3.63
N GLU A 38 18.20 -15.03 -2.66
CA GLU A 38 17.66 -14.90 -1.32
C GLU A 38 18.37 -13.79 -0.56
N GLU A 39 17.59 -12.81 -0.17
CA GLU A 39 18.03 -11.70 0.65
C GLU A 39 16.98 -11.46 1.73
N ASP A 40 17.40 -11.48 2.99
CA ASP A 40 16.51 -11.34 4.13
C ASP A 40 15.77 -9.99 4.13
N TRP A 41 16.40 -8.94 3.62
CA TRP A 41 15.82 -7.60 3.51
C TRP A 41 14.73 -7.46 2.44
N ARG A 42 14.59 -8.43 1.52
CA ARG A 42 13.56 -8.39 0.47
C ARG A 42 12.16 -8.70 0.99
N GLY A 43 12.06 -9.37 2.14
CA GLY A 43 10.79 -9.80 2.75
C GLY A 43 10.08 -8.73 3.58
N ASP A 44 10.85 -7.78 4.13
CA ASP A 44 10.40 -6.86 5.18
C ASP A 44 10.42 -5.37 4.75
N VAL A 45 10.37 -4.45 5.73
CA VAL A 45 10.29 -3.01 5.50
C VAL A 45 11.60 -2.43 4.95
N ARG A 46 12.75 -3.13 5.04
CA ARG A 46 14.04 -2.65 4.48
C ARG A 46 13.97 -2.46 2.97
N TYR A 47 13.40 -3.43 2.25
CA TYR A 47 13.21 -3.30 0.81
C TYR A 47 12.20 -2.21 0.49
N ALA A 48 11.08 -2.19 1.22
CA ALA A 48 10.04 -1.20 1.02
C ALA A 48 10.56 0.24 1.19
N SER A 49 11.28 0.53 2.29
CA SER A 49 11.83 1.86 2.58
C SER A 49 12.86 2.29 1.52
N SER A 50 13.69 1.37 1.06
CA SER A 50 14.70 1.63 0.03
C SER A 50 14.08 1.92 -1.34
N VAL A 51 12.99 1.23 -1.71
CA VAL A 51 12.24 1.53 -2.94
C VAL A 51 11.63 2.93 -2.88
N ILE A 52 11.00 3.29 -1.76
CA ILE A 52 10.45 4.64 -1.58
C ILE A 52 11.56 5.70 -1.58
N GLU A 53 12.69 5.43 -0.93
CA GLU A 53 13.84 6.33 -0.93
C GLU A 53 14.37 6.57 -2.35
N ALA A 54 14.55 5.52 -3.16
CA ALA A 54 14.96 5.69 -4.55
C ALA A 54 13.96 6.53 -5.36
N ILE A 55 12.65 6.33 -5.18
CA ILE A 55 11.61 7.17 -5.80
C ILE A 55 11.80 8.64 -5.42
N VAL A 56 11.99 8.94 -4.14
CA VAL A 56 12.20 10.31 -3.64
C VAL A 56 13.47 10.92 -4.23
N LEU A 57 14.58 10.18 -4.23
CA LEU A 57 15.87 10.67 -4.75
C LEU A 57 15.82 10.93 -6.27
N PHE A 58 15.21 10.04 -7.05
CA PHE A 58 15.00 10.27 -8.49
C PHE A 58 14.11 11.49 -8.75
N TYR A 59 13.04 11.65 -7.97
CA TYR A 59 12.16 12.81 -8.08
C TYR A 59 12.92 14.11 -7.77
N GLN A 60 13.73 14.14 -6.71
CA GLN A 60 14.58 15.29 -6.38
C GLN A 60 15.61 15.59 -7.46
N ALA A 61 16.26 14.55 -8.03
CA ALA A 61 17.22 14.73 -9.12
C ALA A 61 16.55 15.31 -10.38
N LYS A 62 15.34 14.85 -10.72
CA LYS A 62 14.53 15.42 -11.80
C LYS A 62 14.24 16.90 -11.56
N LYS A 63 13.82 17.26 -10.34
CA LYS A 63 13.52 18.65 -9.96
C LYS A 63 14.74 19.56 -10.04
N GLN A 64 15.91 19.04 -9.64
CA GLN A 64 17.19 19.77 -9.72
C GLN A 64 17.75 19.87 -11.15
N GLY A 65 17.02 19.39 -12.16
CA GLY A 65 17.50 19.39 -13.55
C GLY A 65 18.66 18.43 -13.81
N LYS A 66 18.99 17.55 -12.86
CA LYS A 66 20.09 16.58 -13.00
C LYS A 66 19.76 15.45 -13.99
N ILE A 67 18.47 15.20 -14.22
CA ILE A 67 18.00 14.17 -15.16
C ILE A 67 16.63 14.53 -15.74
N ARG A 68 16.44 14.35 -17.05
CA ARG A 68 15.13 14.47 -17.71
C ARG A 68 14.38 13.15 -17.63
N LEU A 69 13.91 12.80 -16.43
CA LEU A 69 13.33 11.47 -16.15
C LEU A 69 11.87 11.34 -16.61
N LYS A 70 11.59 10.33 -17.45
CA LYS A 70 10.24 9.93 -17.90
C LYS A 70 9.56 9.04 -16.87
N HIS A 71 10.21 7.94 -16.48
CA HIS A 71 9.70 6.99 -15.49
C HIS A 71 10.84 6.17 -14.90
N ILE A 72 10.53 5.53 -13.77
CA ILE A 72 11.33 4.45 -13.18
C ILE A 72 10.42 3.26 -12.92
N SER A 73 10.96 2.06 -12.99
CA SER A 73 10.23 0.84 -12.66
C SER A 73 11.11 -0.05 -11.77
N ASN A 74 10.48 -0.73 -10.81
CA ASN A 74 11.14 -1.78 -10.04
C ASN A 74 10.66 -3.10 -10.62
N ASP A 75 11.59 -3.95 -11.02
CA ASP A 75 11.27 -5.22 -11.66
C ASP A 75 11.07 -6.30 -10.59
N ASN A 76 9.90 -6.26 -9.95
CA ASN A 76 9.57 -7.08 -8.78
C ASN A 76 8.18 -7.74 -8.89
N ALA A 77 7.63 -7.85 -10.10
CA ALA A 77 6.37 -8.55 -10.35
C ALA A 77 6.53 -10.08 -10.49
N PHE A 78 7.71 -10.61 -10.19
CA PHE A 78 8.00 -12.05 -10.24
C PHE A 78 7.19 -12.86 -9.22
N LEU A 79 7.02 -14.14 -9.53
CA LEU A 79 6.57 -15.15 -8.58
C LEU A 79 7.77 -15.79 -7.91
N ASN A 80 7.73 -15.89 -6.58
CA ASN A 80 8.81 -16.55 -5.86
C ASN A 80 8.81 -18.07 -6.10
N ILE A 81 9.99 -18.67 -5.89
CA ILE A 81 10.28 -20.09 -6.10
C ILE A 81 10.63 -20.71 -4.73
N PRO A 82 9.90 -21.74 -4.27
CA PRO A 82 10.26 -22.48 -3.05
C PRO A 82 11.69 -23.04 -3.13
N PRO A 83 12.44 -23.09 -2.01
CA PRO A 83 12.03 -22.74 -0.64
C PRO A 83 12.14 -21.24 -0.31
N SER A 84 12.47 -20.40 -1.28
CA SER A 84 12.71 -18.97 -1.12
C SER A 84 11.37 -18.19 -1.12
N TYR A 85 10.69 -18.12 0.03
CA TYR A 85 9.37 -17.47 0.12
C TYR A 85 9.43 -15.93 0.14
N PHE A 86 9.65 -15.32 1.31
CA PHE A 86 9.67 -13.86 1.44
C PHE A 86 10.95 -13.21 0.88
N ASN A 87 12.04 -13.98 0.78
CA ASN A 87 13.40 -13.47 0.54
C ASN A 87 13.74 -13.17 -0.93
N GLN A 88 12.82 -13.36 -1.88
CA GLN A 88 13.03 -13.02 -3.29
C GLN A 88 12.45 -11.64 -3.64
N ARG A 89 12.91 -11.03 -4.73
CA ARG A 89 12.48 -9.67 -5.13
C ARG A 89 11.11 -9.72 -5.81
N THR A 90 10.07 -9.77 -4.98
CA THR A 90 8.67 -9.90 -5.40
C THR A 90 7.78 -8.91 -4.65
N LEU A 91 6.65 -8.52 -5.25
CA LEU A 91 5.59 -7.75 -4.59
C LEU A 91 4.74 -8.60 -3.64
N LEU A 92 4.60 -9.89 -3.97
CA LEU A 92 3.79 -10.87 -3.25
C LEU A 92 4.65 -12.09 -2.90
N THR A 93 4.32 -12.76 -1.80
CA THR A 93 4.80 -14.09 -1.50
C THR A 93 3.72 -15.11 -1.86
N ARG A 94 4.07 -16.05 -2.74
CA ARG A 94 3.26 -17.18 -3.19
C ARG A 94 3.55 -18.41 -2.35
N PHE A 95 2.49 -19.09 -1.94
CA PHE A 95 2.48 -20.42 -1.37
C PHE A 95 1.64 -21.33 -2.27
N ILE A 96 2.15 -22.50 -2.61
CA ILE A 96 1.39 -23.53 -3.31
C ILE A 96 0.81 -24.45 -2.24
N ILE A 97 -0.51 -24.46 -2.11
CA ILE A 97 -1.21 -25.27 -1.11
C ILE A 97 -1.78 -26.50 -1.79
N ASN A 98 -1.41 -27.68 -1.27
CA ASN A 98 -1.92 -28.96 -1.74
C ASN A 98 -3.01 -29.44 -0.78
N ASN A 99 -4.21 -29.63 -1.31
CA ASN A 99 -5.34 -30.12 -0.56
C ASN A 99 -5.35 -31.67 -0.53
N SER A 100 -6.03 -32.24 0.46
CA SER A 100 -6.14 -33.69 0.63
C SER A 100 -6.86 -34.41 -0.51
N ASN A 101 -7.65 -33.69 -1.31
CA ASN A 101 -8.36 -34.20 -2.48
C ASN A 101 -7.46 -34.25 -3.74
N GLY A 102 -6.19 -33.86 -3.64
CA GLY A 102 -5.24 -33.85 -4.76
C GLY A 102 -5.24 -32.55 -5.59
N GLU A 103 -6.09 -31.58 -5.25
CA GLU A 103 -6.08 -30.26 -5.90
C GLU A 103 -5.02 -29.35 -5.28
N SER A 104 -4.35 -28.57 -6.11
CA SER A 104 -3.42 -27.54 -5.67
C SER A 104 -3.92 -26.15 -6.07
N HIS A 105 -3.66 -25.16 -5.21
CA HIS A 105 -4.01 -23.77 -5.50
C HIS A 105 -2.94 -22.82 -4.96
N ASP A 106 -2.83 -21.66 -5.60
CA ASP A 106 -1.89 -20.61 -5.19
C ASP A 106 -2.51 -19.67 -4.16
N GLN A 107 -1.74 -19.35 -3.13
CA GLN A 107 -2.07 -18.35 -2.14
C GLN A 107 -1.05 -17.22 -2.18
N PHE A 108 -1.52 -15.98 -2.21
CA PHE A 108 -0.67 -14.81 -2.23
C PHE A 108 -0.80 -14.01 -0.94
N ILE A 109 0.34 -13.59 -0.40
CA ILE A 109 0.46 -12.67 0.74
C ILE A 109 1.19 -11.42 0.26
N ARG A 110 0.65 -10.25 0.57
CA ARG A 110 1.27 -8.97 0.18
C ARG A 110 2.50 -8.69 1.02
N LYS A 111 3.60 -8.34 0.36
CA LYS A 111 4.82 -7.91 1.05
C LYS A 111 4.78 -6.41 1.35
N PRO A 112 5.54 -5.92 2.36
CA PRO A 112 5.58 -4.50 2.72
C PRO A 112 5.86 -3.56 1.54
N VAL A 113 6.65 -3.98 0.55
CA VAL A 113 6.92 -3.18 -0.66
C VAL A 113 5.66 -2.85 -1.47
N MET A 114 4.71 -3.80 -1.61
CA MET A 114 3.43 -3.53 -2.30
C MET A 114 2.61 -2.49 -1.55
N ILE A 115 2.67 -2.54 -0.21
CA ILE A 115 1.93 -1.67 0.69
C ILE A 115 2.54 -0.26 0.70
N ALA A 116 3.87 -0.17 0.65
CA ALA A 116 4.58 1.08 0.45
C ALA A 116 4.19 1.76 -0.87
N MET A 117 4.05 1.01 -1.96
CA MET A 117 3.53 1.56 -3.22
C MET A 117 2.09 2.07 -3.09
N ALA A 118 1.23 1.36 -2.34
CA ALA A 118 -0.12 1.84 -2.05
C ALA A 118 -0.12 3.13 -1.21
N MET A 119 0.82 3.28 -0.26
CA MET A 119 1.02 4.53 0.50
C MET A 119 1.53 5.66 -0.40
N ALA A 120 2.49 5.38 -1.29
CA ALA A 120 3.01 6.36 -2.25
C ALA A 120 1.94 6.84 -3.24
N ALA A 121 0.94 6.00 -3.57
CA ALA A 121 -0.18 6.37 -4.43
C ALA A 121 -1.11 7.45 -3.86
N TYR A 122 -0.94 7.84 -2.58
CA TYR A 122 -1.62 9.00 -1.99
C TYR A 122 -0.93 10.33 -2.34
N LEU A 123 0.29 10.31 -2.87
CA LEU A 123 0.95 11.49 -3.41
C LEU A 123 0.24 11.90 -4.72
N ASP A 124 -0.20 13.15 -4.79
CA ASP A 124 -1.02 13.66 -5.90
C ASP A 124 -0.90 15.18 -6.02
N GLY A 125 -1.08 15.70 -7.23
CA GLY A 125 -1.04 17.13 -7.54
C GLY A 125 0.36 17.75 -7.43
N PHE A 126 0.48 18.80 -6.62
CA PHE A 126 1.66 19.68 -6.56
C PHE A 126 2.53 19.36 -5.36
N GLU A 127 3.85 19.39 -5.56
CA GLU A 127 4.80 19.27 -4.47
C GLU A 127 4.72 20.45 -3.50
N VAL A 128 4.77 20.14 -2.22
CA VAL A 128 4.83 21.12 -1.14
C VAL A 128 6.29 21.37 -0.76
N GLN A 129 6.67 22.63 -0.62
CA GLN A 129 8.00 22.98 -0.12
C GLN A 129 8.17 22.54 1.33
N TYR A 130 9.32 21.96 1.65
CA TYR A 130 9.67 21.53 3.00
C TYR A 130 11.14 21.84 3.28
N ILE A 131 11.48 21.89 4.57
CA ILE A 131 12.84 22.07 5.06
C ILE A 131 13.16 20.87 5.97
N LEU A 132 14.17 20.10 5.60
CA LEU A 132 14.71 19.02 6.44
C LEU A 132 15.87 19.57 7.26
N LYS A 133 15.82 19.40 8.58
CA LYS A 133 16.94 19.80 9.46
C LYS A 133 18.13 18.84 9.29
N PRO A 134 19.39 19.31 9.42
CA PRO A 134 20.59 18.49 9.20
C PRO A 134 20.66 17.19 10.01
N ASN A 135 20.07 17.15 11.21
CA ASN A 135 20.06 15.97 12.09
C ASN A 135 19.26 14.77 11.55
N TYR A 136 18.64 14.90 10.37
CA TYR A 136 17.79 13.90 9.75
C TYR A 136 18.36 13.39 8.41
N SER A 137 19.68 13.16 8.32
CA SER A 137 20.36 12.76 7.07
C SER A 137 19.82 11.50 6.40
N ASN A 138 19.24 10.60 7.19
CA ASN A 138 18.69 9.31 6.77
C ASN A 138 17.17 9.36 6.51
N LEU A 139 16.56 10.55 6.58
CA LEU A 139 15.16 10.76 6.22
C LEU A 139 15.06 11.31 4.79
N SER A 140 14.32 10.59 3.96
CA SER A 140 13.85 11.10 2.68
C SER A 140 12.37 11.45 2.78
N VAL A 141 11.99 12.63 2.26
CA VAL A 141 10.63 13.18 2.38
C VAL A 141 10.12 13.60 1.01
N LEU A 142 8.86 13.30 0.73
CA LEU A 142 8.11 13.84 -0.40
C LEU A 142 6.72 14.24 0.08
N ALA A 143 6.34 15.49 -0.19
CA ALA A 143 5.06 16.04 0.23
C ALA A 143 4.31 16.63 -0.95
N THR A 144 3.02 16.37 -1.07
CA THR A 144 2.18 16.84 -2.17
C THR A 144 0.77 17.24 -1.72
N CYS A 145 0.09 18.10 -2.48
CA CYS A 145 -1.32 18.44 -2.31
C CYS A 145 -2.06 18.49 -3.65
N ASN A 146 -3.32 18.02 -3.69
CA ASN A 146 -4.10 17.88 -4.93
C ASN A 146 -4.60 19.20 -5.55
N ASP A 147 -4.60 20.31 -4.79
CA ASP A 147 -4.92 21.66 -5.25
C ASP A 147 -4.24 22.67 -4.31
N ILE A 148 -3.47 23.62 -4.85
CA ILE A 148 -2.79 24.67 -4.07
C ILE A 148 -3.81 25.61 -3.41
N LYS A 149 -4.98 25.83 -4.03
CA LYS A 149 -6.01 26.76 -3.55
C LYS A 149 -6.94 26.10 -2.53
N GLU A 150 -7.44 24.91 -2.83
CA GLU A 150 -8.42 24.26 -1.96
C GLU A 150 -7.79 23.35 -0.90
N MET A 151 -6.58 22.83 -1.15
CA MET A 151 -5.87 21.86 -0.31
C MET A 151 -6.80 20.75 0.20
N GLU A 152 -7.58 20.15 -0.70
CA GLU A 152 -8.55 19.11 -0.31
C GLU A 152 -7.84 17.91 0.33
N SER A 153 -6.71 17.52 -0.23
CA SER A 153 -5.92 16.37 0.21
C SER A 153 -4.43 16.70 0.11
N CYS A 154 -3.70 16.49 1.20
CA CYS A 154 -2.25 16.63 1.27
C CYS A 154 -1.63 15.38 1.89
N ALA A 155 -0.58 14.86 1.27
CA ALA A 155 0.16 13.69 1.72
C ALA A 155 1.61 14.08 1.98
N VAL A 156 2.16 13.63 3.11
CA VAL A 156 3.59 13.68 3.42
C VAL A 156 4.06 12.25 3.60
N LEU A 157 4.90 11.79 2.68
CA LEU A 157 5.55 10.49 2.72
C LEU A 157 6.97 10.68 3.25
N LEU A 158 7.28 10.01 4.34
CA LEU A 158 8.60 9.97 4.96
C LEU A 158 9.13 8.55 4.88
N THR A 159 10.39 8.38 4.53
CA THR A 159 11.10 7.11 4.64
C THR A 159 12.35 7.31 5.48
N TYR A 160 12.53 6.48 6.50
CA TYR A 160 13.73 6.43 7.32
C TYR A 160 14.51 5.19 6.94
N ASN A 161 15.66 5.39 6.29
CA ASN A 161 16.45 4.30 5.75
C ASN A 161 17.94 4.60 5.88
N SER A 162 18.75 3.55 6.00
CA SER A 162 20.21 3.66 5.90
C SER A 162 20.76 2.36 5.36
N ASP A 163 20.86 2.27 4.04
CA ASP A 163 21.57 1.19 3.33
C ASP A 163 21.15 -0.22 3.79
N LEU A 164 19.82 -0.45 3.82
CA LEU A 164 19.20 -1.73 4.21
C LEU A 164 19.50 -2.18 5.66
N LYS A 165 20.07 -1.33 6.51
CA LYS A 165 20.37 -1.64 7.91
C LYS A 165 19.13 -1.54 8.79
N ILE A 166 19.16 -2.31 9.88
CA ILE A 166 18.14 -2.27 10.93
C ILE A 166 18.71 -1.54 12.15
N ASN A 167 17.95 -0.56 12.64
CA ASN A 167 18.08 -0.01 13.98
C ASN A 167 16.68 0.15 14.58
N LEU A 168 16.32 -0.76 15.46
CA LEU A 168 15.01 -0.83 16.11
C LEU A 168 14.83 0.21 17.23
N THR A 169 15.83 1.06 17.49
CA THR A 169 15.69 2.14 18.47
C THR A 169 14.67 3.17 17.98
N LYS A 170 13.60 3.35 18.74
CA LYS A 170 12.56 4.33 18.41
C LYS A 170 13.13 5.74 18.46
N THR A 171 12.97 6.46 17.36
CA THR A 171 13.38 7.85 17.18
C THR A 171 12.15 8.74 17.05
N TYR A 172 12.22 9.94 17.60
CA TYR A 172 11.16 10.94 17.45
C TYR A 172 11.47 11.90 16.31
N VAL A 173 10.56 11.97 15.35
CA VAL A 173 10.61 12.90 14.22
C VAL A 173 9.51 13.94 14.42
N GLU A 174 9.88 15.21 14.57
CA GLU A 174 8.93 16.31 14.65
C GLU A 174 8.61 16.82 13.25
N VAL A 175 7.34 16.69 12.85
CA VAL A 175 6.81 17.20 11.59
C VAL A 175 5.94 18.42 11.89
N ASN A 176 6.38 19.59 11.43
CA ASN A 176 5.65 20.85 11.57
C ASN A 176 5.00 21.19 10.22
N ILE A 177 3.68 21.28 10.19
CA ILE A 177 2.90 21.52 8.97
C ILE A 177 2.19 22.86 9.09
N ASN A 178 2.46 23.76 8.15
CA ASN A 178 1.80 25.05 8.06
C ASN A 178 0.57 24.93 7.15
N LEU A 179 -0.61 24.93 7.76
CA LEU A 179 -1.89 24.82 7.09
C LEU A 179 -2.38 26.21 6.68
N THR A 180 -3.11 26.28 5.56
CA THR A 180 -3.96 27.45 5.28
C THR A 180 -5.13 27.46 6.28
N LYS A 181 -5.77 28.60 6.52
CA LYS A 181 -6.83 28.72 7.55
C LYS A 181 -7.98 27.74 7.23
N HIS A 182 -8.04 26.63 7.97
CA HIS A 182 -9.08 25.62 7.84
C HIS A 182 -9.71 25.33 9.21
N THR A 183 -11.03 25.26 9.24
CA THR A 183 -11.81 25.06 10.46
C THR A 183 -11.95 23.59 10.84
N GLU A 184 -11.96 22.68 9.86
CA GLU A 184 -12.11 21.24 10.07
C GLU A 184 -11.25 20.44 9.09
N ILE A 185 -10.32 19.67 9.62
CA ILE A 185 -9.49 18.72 8.87
C ILE A 185 -9.62 17.32 9.45
N SER A 186 -9.20 16.33 8.70
CA SER A 186 -8.94 14.99 9.20
C SER A 186 -7.48 14.63 9.00
N LEU A 187 -6.86 14.07 10.04
CA LEU A 187 -5.47 13.64 10.05
C LEU A 187 -5.41 12.14 10.25
N PHE A 188 -4.80 11.44 9.32
CA PHE A 188 -4.52 10.01 9.36
C PHE A 188 -3.04 9.76 9.20
N ILE A 189 -2.47 8.86 9.99
CA ILE A 189 -1.05 8.52 9.95
C ILE A 189 -0.93 7.01 9.85
N TYR A 190 -0.26 6.56 8.78
CA TYR A 190 0.02 5.16 8.50
C TYR A 190 1.52 4.90 8.56
N VAL A 191 1.93 3.77 9.12
CA VAL A 191 3.33 3.42 9.29
C VAL A 191 3.60 1.98 8.85
N LEU A 192 4.71 1.77 8.15
CA LEU A 192 5.39 0.50 8.02
C LEU A 192 6.70 0.59 8.79
N ASP A 193 6.98 -0.36 9.67
CA ASP A 193 8.15 -0.37 10.54
C ASP A 193 8.45 -1.82 10.95
N ASN A 194 9.73 -2.24 10.95
CA ASN A 194 10.13 -3.59 11.35
C ASN A 194 9.95 -3.86 12.86
N ASN A 195 9.70 -2.84 13.69
CA ASN A 195 9.24 -3.01 15.06
C ASN A 195 7.74 -3.37 15.18
N MET A 196 6.98 -3.26 14.09
CA MET A 196 5.58 -3.63 14.04
C MET A 196 5.42 -4.97 13.33
N ILE A 197 4.34 -5.69 13.65
CA ILE A 197 4.08 -7.00 13.04
C ILE A 197 3.81 -6.86 11.54
N HIS A 198 4.40 -7.73 10.73
CA HIS A 198 4.20 -7.81 9.28
C HIS A 198 4.12 -9.28 8.85
N PRO A 199 3.71 -9.59 7.60
CA PRO A 199 3.36 -10.96 7.23
C PRO A 199 4.53 -11.95 7.35
N GLU A 200 5.75 -11.55 6.98
CA GLU A 200 6.94 -12.37 7.15
C GLU A 200 7.24 -12.67 8.62
N SER A 201 7.08 -11.70 9.53
CA SER A 201 7.33 -11.93 10.96
C SER A 201 6.33 -12.95 11.52
N VAL A 202 5.07 -12.90 11.10
CA VAL A 202 4.04 -13.90 11.46
C VAL A 202 4.41 -15.29 10.95
N TRP A 203 4.81 -15.40 9.69
CA TRP A 203 5.24 -16.66 9.08
C TRP A 203 6.47 -17.25 9.77
N THR A 204 7.46 -16.40 10.07
CA THR A 204 8.69 -16.78 10.76
C THR A 204 8.42 -17.26 12.18
N GLN A 205 7.58 -16.56 12.93
CA GLN A 205 7.17 -16.98 14.28
C GLN A 205 6.43 -18.32 14.28
N ALA A 206 5.74 -18.65 13.19
CA ALA A 206 5.06 -19.93 13.01
C ALA A 206 5.99 -21.07 12.52
N GLY A 207 7.31 -20.86 12.47
CA GLY A 207 8.29 -21.88 12.07
C GLY A 207 8.52 -21.99 10.56
N LYS A 208 8.14 -20.96 9.78
CA LYS A 208 8.35 -20.89 8.32
C LYS A 208 7.80 -22.10 7.53
N PRO A 209 6.54 -22.52 7.75
CA PRO A 209 6.00 -23.68 7.04
C PRO A 209 5.93 -23.42 5.53
N SER A 210 6.31 -24.42 4.74
CA SER A 210 6.19 -24.40 3.27
C SER A 210 4.74 -24.39 2.81
N MET A 211 3.85 -24.99 3.60
CA MET A 211 2.41 -25.03 3.37
C MET A 211 1.67 -24.46 4.61
N PRO A 212 1.50 -23.14 4.69
CA PRO A 212 0.77 -22.49 5.79
C PRO A 212 -0.68 -22.99 5.90
N SER A 213 -1.16 -23.18 7.13
CA SER A 213 -2.57 -23.49 7.36
C SER A 213 -3.47 -22.28 7.03
N ALA A 214 -4.77 -22.51 6.79
CA ALA A 214 -5.75 -21.45 6.58
C ALA A 214 -5.74 -20.40 7.71
N ASN A 215 -5.58 -20.84 8.96
CA ASN A 215 -5.47 -19.94 10.11
C ASN A 215 -4.19 -19.08 10.06
N LEU A 216 -3.06 -19.67 9.65
CA LEU A 216 -1.81 -18.91 9.50
C LEU A 216 -1.89 -17.92 8.34
N LEU A 217 -2.47 -18.31 7.21
CA LEU A 217 -2.75 -17.40 6.08
C LEU A 217 -3.63 -16.22 6.53
N ARG A 218 -4.70 -16.49 7.30
CA ARG A 218 -5.57 -15.44 7.87
C ARG A 218 -4.77 -14.47 8.75
N LYS A 219 -3.92 -14.98 9.65
CA LYS A 219 -3.06 -14.15 10.52
C LYS A 219 -2.07 -13.30 9.72
N MET A 220 -1.46 -13.86 8.67
CA MET A 220 -0.58 -13.09 7.78
C MET A 220 -1.33 -11.97 7.06
N ARG A 221 -2.53 -12.25 6.52
CA ARG A 221 -3.37 -11.25 5.82
C ARG A 221 -3.83 -10.11 6.71
N GLN A 222 -4.13 -10.39 7.98
CA GLN A 222 -4.53 -9.38 8.96
C GLN A 222 -3.44 -8.31 9.20
N VAL A 223 -2.18 -8.62 8.90
CA VAL A 223 -1.03 -7.72 9.09
C VAL A 223 -0.37 -7.31 7.77
N GLU A 224 -1.04 -7.49 6.63
CA GLU A 224 -0.56 -6.98 5.34
C GLU A 224 -0.59 -5.46 5.26
N GLY A 225 -1.66 -4.83 5.75
CA GLY A 225 -1.86 -3.39 5.61
C GLY A 225 -0.86 -2.56 6.41
N PRO A 226 -0.73 -1.25 6.13
CA PRO A 226 0.07 -0.39 6.97
C PRO A 226 -0.62 -0.14 8.32
N HIS A 227 0.17 0.05 9.36
CA HIS A 227 -0.34 0.30 10.71
C HIS A 227 -0.87 1.72 10.82
N ARG A 228 -2.18 1.86 11.06
CA ARG A 228 -2.77 3.17 11.33
C ARG A 228 -2.56 3.54 12.79
N ILE A 229 -1.52 4.33 13.07
CA ILE A 229 -1.19 4.80 14.43
C ILE A 229 -1.99 6.02 14.86
N TYR A 230 -2.59 6.76 13.92
CA TYR A 230 -3.45 7.91 14.22
C TYR A 230 -4.55 8.07 13.18
N GLY A 231 -5.74 8.49 13.61
CA GLY A 231 -6.88 8.77 12.74
C GLY A 231 -7.96 9.55 13.46
N LYS A 232 -7.94 10.89 13.36
CA LYS A 232 -8.94 11.76 14.01
C LYS A 232 -9.32 12.95 13.14
N LYS A 233 -10.56 13.40 13.34
CA LYS A 233 -11.07 14.68 12.86
C LYS A 233 -10.65 15.76 13.86
N LEU A 234 -10.09 16.83 13.35
CA LEU A 234 -9.61 17.95 14.15
C LEU A 234 -10.42 19.19 13.79
N LYS A 235 -11.01 19.82 14.81
CA LYS A 235 -11.76 21.08 14.70
C LYS A 235 -10.91 22.22 15.24
N ASN A 236 -11.10 23.42 14.69
CA ASN A 236 -10.41 24.65 15.11
C ASN A 236 -8.88 24.50 15.08
N VAL A 237 -8.36 23.88 14.02
CA VAL A 237 -6.92 23.59 13.91
C VAL A 237 -6.15 24.88 13.73
N LYS A 238 -5.14 25.06 14.59
CA LYS A 238 -4.21 26.19 14.47
C LYS A 238 -3.47 26.10 13.14
N ARG A 239 -3.01 27.25 12.65
CA ARG A 239 -2.24 27.33 11.42
C ARG A 239 -1.01 26.41 11.42
N ASN A 240 -0.36 26.23 12.57
CA ASN A 240 0.77 25.33 12.72
C ASN A 240 0.32 24.03 13.41
N LEU A 241 0.35 22.92 12.66
CA LEU A 241 0.10 21.58 13.16
C LEU A 241 1.43 20.89 13.46
N LYS A 242 1.66 20.55 14.72
CA LYS A 242 2.85 19.79 15.16
C LYS A 242 2.49 18.32 15.31
N ILE A 243 3.24 17.45 14.68
CA ILE A 243 3.09 16.00 14.76
C ILE A 243 4.42 15.42 15.25
N GLN A 244 4.37 14.65 16.32
CA GLN A 244 5.51 13.89 16.80
C GLN A 244 5.34 12.43 16.37
N LEU A 245 6.12 12.00 15.39
CA LEU A 245 6.15 10.62 14.91
C LEU A 245 7.20 9.83 15.68
N GLN A 246 6.83 8.65 16.16
CA GLN A 246 7.77 7.71 16.77
C GLN A 246 7.96 6.54 15.79
N ILE A 247 9.15 6.46 15.18
CA ILE A 247 9.48 5.48 14.13
C ILE A 247 10.89 4.93 14.34
N SER A 248 11.19 3.76 13.78
CA SER A 248 12.52 3.15 13.79
C SER A 248 13.09 3.00 12.37
N MET A 249 14.29 2.45 12.23
CA MET A 249 14.93 2.24 10.93
C MET A 249 14.97 0.74 10.61
N PRO A 250 14.45 0.28 9.46
CA PRO A 250 13.75 1.06 8.44
C PRO A 250 12.29 1.38 8.81
N SER A 251 11.76 2.48 8.28
CA SER A 251 10.32 2.73 8.33
C SER A 251 9.84 3.62 7.18
N ILE A 252 8.54 3.57 6.91
CA ILE A 252 7.82 4.48 6.03
C ILE A 252 6.64 5.03 6.81
N ALA A 253 6.46 6.35 6.81
CA ALA A 253 5.29 7.01 7.39
C ALA A 253 4.56 7.82 6.31
N LEU A 254 3.24 7.63 6.22
CA LEU A 254 2.35 8.48 5.44
C LEU A 254 1.49 9.29 6.39
N ILE A 255 1.70 10.61 6.42
CA ILE A 255 0.79 11.56 7.03
C ILE A 255 -0.17 12.04 5.94
N HIS A 256 -1.46 11.77 6.11
CA HIS A 256 -2.49 12.20 5.17
C HIS A 256 -3.48 13.16 5.84
N ILE A 257 -3.53 14.37 5.32
CA ILE A 257 -4.36 15.48 5.82
C ILE A 257 -5.40 15.78 4.77
N CYS A 258 -6.66 15.81 5.20
CA CYS A 258 -7.77 16.10 4.33
C CYS A 258 -8.66 17.20 4.90
N LYS A 259 -9.06 18.14 4.04
CA LYS A 259 -10.07 19.15 4.36
C LYS A 259 -11.47 18.58 4.13
N ARG A 260 -12.41 18.90 5.02
CA ARG A 260 -13.80 18.48 4.84
C ARG A 260 -14.41 19.17 3.61
N THR A 261 -14.80 18.38 2.63
CA THR A 261 -15.59 18.85 1.47
C THR A 261 -17.07 18.53 1.68
N ASP A 262 -17.97 19.16 0.94
CA ASP A 262 -19.40 18.82 0.99
C ASP A 262 -19.74 17.56 0.17
N LYS A 263 -18.86 17.21 -0.77
CA LYS A 263 -19.02 16.07 -1.67
C LYS A 263 -18.82 14.76 -0.91
N ARG A 264 -19.79 13.85 -1.03
CA ARG A 264 -19.62 12.46 -0.59
C ARG A 264 -18.82 11.66 -1.63
N PRO A 265 -18.10 10.60 -1.19
CA PRO A 265 -17.45 9.69 -2.12
C PRO A 265 -18.44 9.09 -3.12
N LYS A 266 -18.05 9.03 -4.39
CA LYS A 266 -18.84 8.41 -5.45
C LYS A 266 -18.68 6.88 -5.44
N LYS A 267 -19.50 6.22 -6.25
CA LYS A 267 -19.59 4.77 -6.41
C LYS A 267 -18.29 4.16 -6.98
N VAL A 268 -17.80 3.09 -6.35
CA VAL A 268 -16.72 2.24 -6.89
C VAL A 268 -17.21 1.45 -8.10
N LYS A 269 -16.31 1.10 -9.01
CA LYS A 269 -16.65 0.45 -10.29
C LYS A 269 -15.87 -0.83 -10.51
N LEU A 270 -16.33 -1.63 -11.48
CA LEU A 270 -15.65 -2.84 -11.96
C LEU A 270 -15.25 -3.77 -10.82
N VAL A 271 -16.24 -4.13 -10.01
CA VAL A 271 -16.04 -5.14 -8.96
C VAL A 271 -16.04 -6.50 -9.63
N HIS A 272 -15.04 -7.32 -9.31
CA HIS A 272 -14.93 -8.69 -9.76
C HIS A 272 -14.72 -9.61 -8.55
N ALA A 273 -15.25 -10.82 -8.64
CA ALA A 273 -15.03 -11.92 -7.71
C ALA A 273 -14.29 -13.02 -8.46
N LEU A 274 -13.12 -13.42 -7.96
CA LEU A 274 -12.25 -14.44 -8.54
C LEU A 274 -12.20 -15.62 -7.58
N ASN A 275 -12.50 -16.82 -8.08
CA ASN A 275 -12.32 -18.05 -7.30
C ASN A 275 -10.84 -18.27 -7.01
N ILE A 276 -10.49 -18.56 -5.76
CA ILE A 276 -9.13 -18.98 -5.37
C ILE A 276 -9.12 -20.49 -5.12
N THR A 277 -10.02 -20.94 -4.24
CA THR A 277 -10.25 -22.34 -3.91
C THR A 277 -11.65 -22.44 -3.28
N TYR A 278 -12.09 -23.65 -2.98
CA TYR A 278 -13.35 -23.89 -2.27
C TYR A 278 -13.45 -23.01 -1.02
N ASN A 279 -14.56 -22.25 -0.90
CA ASN A 279 -14.81 -21.31 0.19
C ASN A 279 -13.84 -20.11 0.29
N GLU A 280 -13.18 -19.72 -0.81
CA GLU A 280 -12.27 -18.57 -0.80
C GLU A 280 -12.35 -17.76 -2.10
N VAL A 281 -12.65 -16.46 -1.96
CA VAL A 281 -12.89 -15.56 -3.10
C VAL A 281 -12.06 -14.29 -2.98
N LEU A 282 -11.37 -13.92 -4.05
CA LEU A 282 -10.70 -12.63 -4.16
C LEU A 282 -11.61 -11.60 -4.82
N LEU A 283 -11.92 -10.54 -4.09
CA LEU A 283 -12.65 -9.38 -4.60
C LEU A 283 -11.67 -8.30 -5.03
N ILE A 284 -11.83 -7.76 -6.24
CA ILE A 284 -11.05 -6.62 -6.74
C ILE A 284 -11.97 -5.55 -7.32
N TRP A 285 -11.58 -4.28 -7.27
CA TRP A 285 -12.38 -3.16 -7.79
C TRP A 285 -11.53 -2.00 -8.30
N LYS A 286 -12.17 -0.99 -8.90
CA LYS A 286 -11.54 0.28 -9.29
C LYS A 286 -12.16 1.47 -8.57
N ASP A 287 -11.31 2.41 -8.19
CA ASP A 287 -11.68 3.65 -7.49
C ASP A 287 -11.49 4.92 -8.35
N SER A 288 -11.12 4.79 -9.63
CA SER A 288 -10.79 5.93 -10.51
C SER A 288 -11.86 7.03 -10.66
N LYS A 289 -13.09 6.79 -10.20
CA LYS A 289 -14.21 7.75 -10.26
C LYS A 289 -14.84 8.06 -8.89
N ILE A 290 -14.19 7.73 -7.76
CA ILE A 290 -14.74 8.02 -6.41
C ILE A 290 -14.69 9.50 -6.06
N GLY A 291 -13.82 10.28 -6.71
CA GLY A 291 -13.78 11.75 -6.61
C GLY A 291 -13.19 12.30 -5.31
N THR A 292 -12.48 11.50 -4.52
CA THR A 292 -11.69 11.95 -3.37
C THR A 292 -10.57 10.96 -3.07
N ARG A 293 -9.43 11.43 -2.53
CA ARG A 293 -8.34 10.60 -2.01
C ARG A 293 -8.45 10.34 -0.51
N CYS A 294 -9.38 11.01 0.18
CA CYS A 294 -9.57 10.95 1.63
C CYS A 294 -10.29 9.68 2.08
N VAL A 295 -9.80 8.53 1.62
CA VAL A 295 -10.38 7.20 1.80
C VAL A 295 -9.88 6.60 3.10
N LYS A 296 -10.82 6.31 4.01
CA LYS A 296 -10.58 5.56 5.25
C LYS A 296 -10.47 4.07 4.97
N THR A 297 -11.43 3.54 4.21
CA THR A 297 -11.54 2.11 3.92
C THR A 297 -12.51 1.86 2.75
N TYR A 298 -12.52 0.63 2.28
CA TYR A 298 -13.60 0.05 1.49
C TYR A 298 -14.41 -0.91 2.37
N GLU A 299 -15.71 -0.66 2.49
CA GLU A 299 -16.65 -1.55 3.16
C GLU A 299 -17.17 -2.56 2.14
N LEU A 300 -16.80 -3.82 2.33
CA LEU A 300 -17.29 -4.94 1.54
C LEU A 300 -18.45 -5.60 2.27
N GLN A 301 -19.49 -5.91 1.53
CA GLN A 301 -20.63 -6.66 2.03
C GLN A 301 -20.89 -7.89 1.17
N PHE A 302 -21.27 -8.97 1.85
CA PHE A 302 -21.64 -10.24 1.26
C PHE A 302 -23.03 -10.63 1.71
N CYS A 303 -23.69 -11.42 0.88
CA CYS A 303 -24.94 -12.04 1.18
C CYS A 303 -25.06 -13.40 0.49
N ALA A 304 -25.30 -14.45 1.26
CA ALA A 304 -25.33 -15.82 0.76
C ALA A 304 -26.54 -16.08 -0.16
N GLY A 305 -26.33 -16.81 -1.26
CA GLY A 305 -27.38 -17.19 -2.21
C GLY A 305 -28.08 -16.00 -2.89
N TYR A 306 -29.34 -16.20 -3.29
CA TYR A 306 -30.23 -15.16 -3.81
C TYR A 306 -30.98 -14.44 -2.69
N CYS A 307 -30.26 -13.72 -1.84
CA CYS A 307 -30.85 -13.06 -0.69
C CYS A 307 -31.50 -11.70 -1.02
N LYS A 308 -32.35 -11.21 -0.10
CA LYS A 308 -32.93 -9.85 -0.17
C LYS A 308 -31.89 -8.79 0.24
N SER A 309 -32.07 -7.55 -0.23
CA SER A 309 -31.12 -6.43 -0.01
C SER A 309 -30.84 -6.11 1.48
N ASN A 310 -31.70 -6.49 2.41
CA ASN A 310 -31.50 -6.29 3.85
C ASN A 310 -30.60 -7.35 4.51
N SER A 311 -30.21 -8.40 3.78
CA SER A 311 -29.42 -9.52 4.32
C SER A 311 -27.90 -9.34 4.17
N PHE A 312 -27.44 -8.27 3.51
CA PHE A 312 -26.01 -7.99 3.34
C PHE A 312 -25.31 -7.70 4.66
N LYS A 313 -24.22 -8.42 4.94
CA LYS A 313 -23.35 -8.25 6.12
C LYS A 313 -21.96 -7.81 5.69
N ARG A 314 -21.33 -6.96 6.50
CA ARG A 314 -19.92 -6.56 6.28
C ARG A 314 -19.01 -7.77 6.50
N ILE A 315 -18.04 -7.96 5.61
CA ILE A 315 -17.11 -9.11 5.66
C ILE A 315 -15.68 -8.74 6.05
N ASN A 316 -15.23 -7.51 5.77
CA ASN A 316 -13.91 -7.06 6.19
C ASN A 316 -13.99 -6.31 7.53
N ASN A 317 -13.30 -6.81 8.56
CA ASN A 317 -13.27 -6.14 9.86
C ASN A 317 -12.31 -4.95 9.86
N GLU A 318 -11.14 -5.12 9.25
CA GLU A 318 -10.11 -4.11 9.19
C GLU A 318 -10.34 -3.06 8.10
N ASP A 319 -9.77 -1.88 8.32
CA ASP A 319 -9.74 -0.83 7.33
C ASP A 319 -8.67 -1.12 6.27
N ILE A 320 -9.06 -1.09 5.00
CA ILE A 320 -8.18 -1.43 3.87
C ILE A 320 -8.02 -0.24 2.94
N ILE A 321 -6.79 0.02 2.51
CA ILE A 321 -6.47 1.07 1.52
C ILE A 321 -6.25 0.51 0.12
N LEU A 322 -6.06 -0.81 -0.01
CA LEU A 322 -5.88 -1.49 -1.29
C LEU A 322 -7.22 -1.82 -1.96
N LEU A 323 -7.17 -1.94 -3.29
CA LEU A 323 -8.34 -2.22 -4.14
C LEU A 323 -8.60 -3.72 -4.35
N GLY A 324 -8.29 -4.52 -3.33
CA GLY A 324 -8.57 -5.95 -3.35
C GLY A 324 -8.64 -6.55 -1.94
N TYR A 325 -9.50 -7.54 -1.77
CA TYR A 325 -9.73 -8.22 -0.49
C TYR A 325 -10.05 -9.70 -0.71
N GLN A 326 -9.33 -10.58 -0.03
CA GLN A 326 -9.54 -12.02 -0.07
C GLN A 326 -10.47 -12.42 1.07
N TYR A 327 -11.67 -12.86 0.73
CA TYR A 327 -12.68 -13.28 1.69
C TYR A 327 -12.56 -14.77 1.97
N VAL A 328 -12.32 -15.08 3.24
CA VAL A 328 -12.30 -16.43 3.80
C VAL A 328 -13.29 -16.43 4.97
N PRO A 329 -14.45 -17.10 4.85
CA PRO A 329 -15.39 -17.19 5.95
C PRO A 329 -14.79 -17.97 7.12
N ASP A 330 -15.28 -17.69 8.33
CA ASP A 330 -15.00 -18.53 9.48
C ASP A 330 -15.98 -19.71 9.43
N ILE A 331 -15.45 -20.87 9.08
CA ILE A 331 -16.22 -22.09 8.86
C ILE A 331 -15.81 -23.11 9.91
N GLU A 332 -16.79 -23.83 10.47
CA GLU A 332 -16.51 -25.03 11.24
C GLU A 332 -16.00 -26.13 10.30
N GLU A 333 -14.99 -26.91 10.73
CA GLU A 333 -14.28 -27.90 9.91
C GLU A 333 -15.19 -28.96 9.25
N ASN A 334 -16.44 -29.09 9.69
CA ASN A 334 -17.41 -30.08 9.22
C ASN A 334 -18.45 -29.53 8.21
N MET A 335 -18.36 -28.27 7.77
CA MET A 335 -19.31 -27.74 6.79
C MET A 335 -18.98 -28.16 5.36
N ILE A 336 -19.90 -28.89 4.74
CA ILE A 336 -19.78 -29.44 3.38
C ILE A 336 -20.26 -28.44 2.30
N GLN A 337 -20.89 -27.32 2.68
CA GLN A 337 -21.46 -26.37 1.72
C GLN A 337 -20.56 -25.15 1.49
N GLU A 338 -20.46 -24.70 0.24
CA GLU A 338 -19.75 -23.47 -0.11
C GLU A 338 -20.56 -22.26 0.37
N THR A 339 -20.01 -21.56 1.36
CA THR A 339 -20.58 -20.39 2.03
C THR A 339 -20.20 -19.07 1.37
N THR A 340 -19.30 -19.08 0.39
CA THR A 340 -18.92 -17.92 -0.44
C THR A 340 -19.85 -17.70 -1.63
N VAL A 341 -20.76 -18.62 -1.94
CA VAL A 341 -21.71 -18.48 -3.04
C VAL A 341 -22.78 -17.43 -2.69
N GLY A 342 -22.92 -16.41 -3.54
CA GLY A 342 -23.90 -15.35 -3.30
C GLY A 342 -23.59 -14.03 -3.98
N LEU A 343 -23.97 -12.94 -3.31
CA LEU A 343 -23.95 -11.57 -3.84
C LEU A 343 -22.94 -10.71 -3.07
N TYR A 344 -22.11 -9.97 -3.81
CA TYR A 344 -21.12 -9.06 -3.25
C TYR A 344 -21.36 -7.61 -3.68
N ARG A 345 -21.04 -6.67 -2.80
CA ARG A 345 -20.99 -5.24 -3.11
C ARG A 345 -19.95 -4.52 -2.28
N VAL A 346 -19.39 -3.45 -2.84
CA VAL A 346 -18.33 -2.66 -2.20
C VAL A 346 -18.72 -1.18 -2.19
N ARG A 347 -18.38 -0.46 -1.13
CA ARG A 347 -18.45 1.01 -1.10
C ARG A 347 -17.23 1.60 -0.44
N VAL A 348 -16.90 2.82 -0.82
CA VAL A 348 -15.86 3.62 -0.17
C VAL A 348 -16.42 4.31 1.08
N VAL A 349 -15.60 4.43 2.11
CA VAL A 349 -15.86 5.22 3.32
C VAL A 349 -14.73 6.24 3.46
N ASP A 350 -15.08 7.53 3.58
CA ASP A 350 -14.07 8.58 3.76
C ASP A 350 -13.64 8.77 5.22
N TYR A 351 -12.67 9.67 5.44
CA TYR A 351 -12.19 10.03 6.77
C TYR A 351 -13.25 10.68 7.68
N TRP A 352 -14.34 11.21 7.13
CA TRP A 352 -15.48 11.68 7.91
C TRP A 352 -16.48 10.57 8.25
N GLY A 353 -16.25 9.34 7.80
CA GLY A 353 -17.17 8.21 7.96
C GLY A 353 -18.37 8.29 7.01
N ARG A 354 -18.32 9.19 6.01
CA ARG A 354 -19.38 9.29 5.01
C ARG A 354 -19.21 8.14 4.03
N LYS A 355 -20.31 7.45 3.80
CA LYS A 355 -20.39 6.27 2.94
C LYS A 355 -20.77 6.70 1.54
N GLY A 356 -20.01 6.23 0.55
CA GLY A 356 -20.42 6.29 -0.84
C GLY A 356 -21.58 5.32 -1.13
N ILE A 357 -22.15 5.44 -2.33
CA ILE A 357 -23.13 4.48 -2.83
C ILE A 357 -22.39 3.16 -3.14
N PHE A 358 -23.04 2.03 -2.87
CA PHE A 358 -22.52 0.73 -3.23
C PHE A 358 -22.29 0.57 -4.74
N SER A 359 -21.31 -0.25 -5.08
CA SER A 359 -21.08 -0.79 -6.42
C SER A 359 -22.35 -1.43 -6.99
N ASN A 360 -22.30 -1.79 -8.27
CA ASN A 360 -23.25 -2.79 -8.76
C ASN A 360 -23.03 -4.07 -7.95
N ILE A 361 -24.12 -4.76 -7.64
CA ILE A 361 -24.04 -6.07 -7.02
C ILE A 361 -23.47 -7.03 -8.07
N ILE A 362 -22.54 -7.88 -7.65
CA ILE A 362 -22.03 -8.98 -8.47
C ILE A 362 -22.44 -10.30 -7.84
N SER A 363 -22.76 -11.28 -8.68
CA SER A 363 -23.02 -12.65 -8.28
C SER A 363 -21.76 -13.49 -8.43
N TYR A 364 -21.54 -14.42 -7.50
CA TYR A 364 -20.47 -15.41 -7.55
C TYR A 364 -21.05 -16.78 -7.22
N GLY A 365 -20.73 -17.78 -8.04
CA GLY A 365 -21.20 -19.16 -7.87
C GLY A 365 -22.71 -19.37 -8.05
N LEU A 366 -23.45 -18.34 -8.47
CA LEU A 366 -24.88 -18.42 -8.73
C LEU A 366 -25.12 -18.73 -10.21
N SER A 367 -25.76 -19.86 -10.49
CA SER A 367 -26.29 -20.18 -11.82
C SER A 367 -27.62 -19.46 -12.03
N PHE A 368 -27.72 -18.63 -13.07
CA PHE A 368 -29.02 -18.17 -13.55
C PHE A 368 -29.66 -19.34 -14.29
N ILE A 369 -30.78 -19.86 -13.74
CA ILE A 369 -31.64 -20.84 -14.43
C ILE A 369 -32.48 -20.09 -15.45
#